data_AF-A0A0A2BNF9-F1
#
_entry.id   AF-A0A0A2BNF9-F1
#
_cell.length_a   1.000
_cell.length_b   1.000
_cell.length_c   1.000
_cell.angle_alpha   90.00
_cell.angle_beta   90.00
_cell.angle_gamma   90.00
#
_symmetry.space_group_name_H-M   'P 1'
#
loop_
_entity.id
_entity.type
_entity.pdbx_description
1 polymer ?
#
loop_
_entity_poly.entity_id
_entity_poly.type
_entity_poly.pdbx_seq_one_letter_code
_entity_poly.pdbx_strand_id
1 'polypeptide(L)' 'MREKLLKESRSPFRGVRRVVWIALSASAGVGLLIMGVRSFSGETVLLNDLGIQLIAFFLFSTFVFLDRSRED' A
#
# COMPACT_ATOMS: atom_id res chain seq x y z
N MET A 1 23.46 5.62 -23.59
CA MET A 1 22.96 4.27 -23.19
C MET A 1 23.55 3.79 -21.86
N ARG A 2 24.89 3.86 -21.66
CA ARG A 2 25.54 3.49 -20.38
C ARG A 2 25.02 4.22 -19.14
N GLU A 3 24.76 5.53 -19.21
CA GLU A 3 24.26 6.28 -18.04
C GLU A 3 22.84 5.87 -17.60
N LYS A 4 21.93 5.59 -18.54
CA LYS A 4 20.59 5.07 -18.21
C LYS A 4 20.66 3.69 -17.54
N LEU A 5 21.54 2.82 -18.05
CA LEU A 5 21.78 1.49 -17.47
C LEU A 5 22.43 1.56 -16.08
N LEU A 6 23.37 2.48 -15.87
CA LEU A 6 23.96 2.73 -14.55
C LEU A 6 22.93 3.33 -13.56
N LYS A 7 21.97 4.12 -14.06
CA LYS A 7 20.86 4.67 -13.27
C LYS A 7 19.86 3.59 -12.87
N GLU A 8 19.48 2.69 -13.77
CA GLU A 8 18.65 1.51 -13.43
C GLU A 8 19.37 0.54 -12.49
N SER A 9 20.67 0.34 -12.67
CA SER A 9 21.48 -0.52 -11.79
C SER A 9 21.55 -0.01 -10.34
N ARG A 10 21.31 1.29 -10.11
CA ARG A 10 21.29 1.87 -8.75
C ARG A 10 19.98 1.62 -7.99
N SER A 11 18.86 1.34 -8.67
CA SER A 11 17.62 0.92 -8.00
C SER A 11 16.86 -0.13 -8.85
N PRO A 12 17.42 -1.34 -8.98
CA PRO A 12 16.74 -2.40 -9.72
C PRO A 12 15.36 -2.68 -9.07
N PHE A 13 14.37 -3.01 -9.89
CA PHE A 13 13.00 -3.37 -9.48
C PHE A 13 12.11 -2.26 -8.89
N ARG A 14 12.45 -0.98 -9.09
CA ARG A 14 11.64 0.15 -8.58
C ARG A 14 10.18 0.13 -9.06
N GLY A 15 9.96 -0.14 -10.35
CA GLY A 15 8.60 -0.23 -10.91
C GLY A 15 7.78 -1.36 -10.29
N VAL A 16 8.40 -2.54 -10.11
CA VAL A 16 7.77 -3.69 -9.44
C VAL A 16 7.41 -3.33 -8.01
N ARG A 17 8.34 -2.74 -7.26
CA ARG A 17 8.10 -2.31 -5.87
C ARG A 17 6.91 -1.36 -5.75
N ARG A 18 6.81 -0.36 -6.65
CA ARG A 18 5.69 0.58 -6.68
C ARG A 18 4.35 -0.14 -6.90
N VAL A 19 4.30 -1.07 -7.85
CA VAL A 19 3.09 -1.87 -8.13
C VAL A 19 2.72 -2.71 -6.90
N VAL A 20 3.68 -3.30 -6.21
CA VAL A 20 3.43 -4.05 -4.97
C VAL A 20 2.81 -3.15 -3.90
N TRP A 21 3.36 -1.97 -3.65
CA TRP A 21 2.80 -1.06 -2.63
C TRP A 21 1.38 -0.60 -2.98
N ILE A 22 1.11 -0.32 -4.26
CA ILE A 22 -0.23 0.05 -4.72
C ILE A 22 -1.21 -1.12 -4.53
N ALA A 23 -0.83 -2.33 -4.92
CA ALA A 23 -1.68 -3.51 -4.79
C ALA A 23 -2.02 -3.81 -3.32
N LEU A 24 -1.03 -3.72 -2.43
CA LEU A 24 -1.22 -3.93 -1.00
C LEU A 24 -2.10 -2.83 -0.37
N SER A 25 -1.87 -1.56 -0.71
CA SER A 25 -2.71 -0.44 -0.26
C SER A 25 -4.15 -0.57 -0.75
N ALA A 26 -4.36 -0.90 -2.02
CA ALA A 26 -5.69 -1.12 -2.59
C ALA A 26 -6.41 -2.30 -1.91
N SER A 27 -5.72 -3.43 -1.72
CA SER A 27 -6.27 -4.58 -0.99
C SER A 27 -6.65 -4.21 0.44
N ALA A 28 -5.80 -3.46 1.14
CA ALA A 28 -6.09 -3.01 2.49
C ALA A 28 -7.31 -2.08 2.54
N GLY A 29 -7.45 -1.19 1.54
CA GLY A 29 -8.59 -0.30 1.40
C GLY A 29 -9.90 -1.05 1.13
N VAL A 30 -9.88 -2.08 0.27
CA VAL A 30 -11.05 -2.96 0.06
C VAL A 30 -11.44 -3.68 1.35
N GLY A 31 -10.46 -4.19 2.11
CA GLY A 31 -10.72 -4.83 3.40
C GLY A 31 -11.37 -3.88 4.42
N LEU A 32 -10.91 -2.62 4.49
CA LEU A 32 -11.54 -1.59 5.33
C LEU A 32 -12.97 -1.26 4.88
N LEU A 33 -13.22 -1.19 3.57
CA LEU A 33 -14.56 -0.98 3.03
C LEU A 33 -15.51 -2.11 3.45
N ILE A 34 -15.07 -3.36 3.32
CA ILE A 34 -15.84 -4.53 3.74
C ILE A 34 -16.12 -4.49 5.24
N MET A 35 -15.11 -4.21 6.07
CA MET A 35 -15.30 -4.06 7.53
C MET A 35 -16.28 -2.93 7.85
N GLY A 36 -16.22 -1.81 7.13
CA GLY A 36 -17.17 -0.70 7.27
C GLY A 36 -18.60 -1.15 6.96
N VAL A 37 -18.83 -1.80 5.82
CA VAL A 37 -20.14 -2.34 5.44
C VAL A 37 -20.65 -3.33 6.48
N ARG A 38 -19.81 -4.26 6.95
CA ARG A 38 -20.17 -5.23 8.00
C ARG A 38 -20.59 -4.53 9.29
N SER A 39 -19.84 -3.50 9.70
CA SER A 39 -20.17 -2.70 10.88
C SER A 39 -21.50 -1.96 10.73
N PHE A 40 -21.79 -1.37 9.56
CA PHE A 40 -23.08 -0.73 9.29
C PHE A 40 -24.26 -1.72 9.26
N SER A 41 -24.02 -2.96 8.82
CA SER A 41 -25.01 -4.04 8.83
C SER A 41 -25.26 -4.64 10.23
N GLY A 42 -24.58 -4.13 11.27
CA GLY A 42 -24.72 -4.62 12.64
C GLY A 42 -23.88 -5.86 12.97
N GLU A 43 -22.95 -6.26 12.10
CA GLU A 43 -21.99 -7.32 12.42
C GLU A 43 -20.88 -6.82 13.34
N THR A 44 -20.42 -7.70 14.23
CA THR A 44 -19.29 -7.43 15.11
C THR A 44 -17.98 -7.43 14.30
N VAL A 45 -17.32 -6.28 14.22
CA VAL A 45 -15.94 -6.16 13.75
C VAL A 45 -15.03 -6.09 14.97
N LEU A 46 -14.10 -7.05 15.09
CA LEU A 46 -13.15 -7.06 16.19
C LEU A 46 -12.23 -5.83 16.11
N LEU A 47 -12.09 -5.11 17.22
CA LEU A 47 -11.25 -3.91 17.28
C LEU A 47 -9.79 -4.21 16.92
N ASN A 48 -9.29 -5.40 17.31
CA ASN A 48 -7.95 -5.84 16.98
C ASN A 48 -7.75 -5.99 15.46
N ASP A 49 -8.69 -6.65 14.79
CA ASP A 49 -8.64 -6.86 13.33
C ASP A 49 -8.74 -5.52 12.58
N LEU A 50 -9.62 -4.63 13.04
CA LEU A 50 -9.74 -3.28 12.49
C LEU A 50 -8.44 -2.48 12.69
N GLY A 51 -7.81 -2.59 13.86
CA GLY A 51 -6.53 -1.94 14.16
C GLY A 51 -5.42 -2.41 13.23
N ILE A 52 -5.27 -3.73 13.03
CA ILE A 52 -4.30 -4.30 12.10
C ILE A 52 -4.56 -3.81 10.66
N GLN A 53 -5.83 -3.83 10.24
CA GLN A 53 -6.22 -3.41 8.90
C GLN A 53 -5.91 -1.92 8.64
N LEU A 54 -6.20 -1.05 9.62
CA LEU A 54 -5.88 0.37 9.55
C LEU A 54 -4.36 0.60 9.47
N ILE A 55 -3.59 -0.06 10.33
CA ILE A 55 -2.12 0.05 10.33
C ILE A 55 -1.56 -0.39 8.96
N ALA A 56 -2.04 -1.52 8.43
CA ALA A 56 -1.64 -2.01 7.11
C ALA A 56 -1.96 -0.99 6.00
N PHE A 57 -3.19 -0.46 5.99
CA PHE A 57 -3.60 0.54 5.01
C PHE A 57 -2.75 1.80 5.06
N PHE A 58 -2.52 2.38 6.25
CA PHE A 58 -1.70 3.57 6.41
C PHE A 58 -0.24 3.32 6.03
N LEU A 59 0.32 2.18 6.45
CA LEU A 59 1.72 1.82 6.17
C LEU A 59 1.97 1.68 4.66
N PHE A 60 1.14 0.89 3.95
CA PHE A 60 1.33 0.69 2.52
C PHE A 60 1.02 1.95 1.72
N SER A 61 0.01 2.72 2.11
CA SER A 61 -0.28 4.01 1.46
C SER A 61 0.89 4.97 1.65
N THR A 62 1.48 5.04 2.84
CA THR A 62 2.71 5.83 3.10
C THR A 62 3.86 5.38 2.22
N PHE A 63 4.07 4.07 2.03
CA PHE A 63 5.10 3.56 1.12
C PHE A 63 4.86 3.94 -0.34
N VAL A 64 3.61 3.97 -0.81
CA VAL A 64 3.27 4.49 -2.15
C VAL A 64 3.66 5.96 -2.27
N PHE A 65 3.35 6.79 -1.26
CA PHE A 65 3.73 8.20 -1.26
C PHE A 65 5.25 8.41 -1.22
N LEU A 66 5.97 7.71 -0.35
CA LEU A 66 7.42 7.83 -0.23
C LEU A 66 8.16 7.38 -1.49
N ASP A 67 7.67 6.34 -2.20
CA ASP A 67 8.31 5.90 -3.44
C ASP A 67 8.07 6.91 -4.59
N ARG A 68 6.96 7.67 -4.53
CA ARG A 68 6.66 8.80 -5.44
C ARG A 68 7.52 10.03 -5.15
N SER A 69 7.70 10.42 -3.89
CA SER A 69 8.54 11.57 -3.51
C SER A 69 10.03 11.40 -3.84
N ARG A 70 10.46 10.18 -4.20
CA ARG A 70 11.80 9.89 -4.71
C ARG A 70 11.89 10.02 -6.24
N GLU A 71 10.79 10.34 -6.92
CA GLU A 71 10.72 10.59 -8.37
C GLU A 71 10.99 12.06 -8.72
N ASP A 72 10.69 12.98 -7.79
CA ASP A 72 11.02 14.41 -7.83
C ASP A 72 12.45 14.66 -7.29
#